data_AF-A0A9R1IHC4-F1
#
_entry.id   AF-A0A9R1IHC4-F1
#
_cell.length_a   1.000
_cell.length_b   1.000
_cell.length_c   1.000
_cell.angle_alpha   90.00
_cell.angle_beta   90.00
_cell.angle_gamma   90.00
#
_symmetry.space_group_name_H-M   'P 1'
#
loop_
_entity.id
_entity.type
_entity.pdbx_description
1 polymer ?
#
loop_
_entity_poly.entity_id
_entity_poly.type
_entity_poly.pdbx_seq_one_letter_code
_entity_poly.pdbx_strand_id
1 'polypeptide(L)'
;MSGELPSALSNCTNLITVDLKANQFSGELTKVNFVSLSKLRKLDLLFNDFTGTIPESIYSCSKLTALRLSYNHFHGQLSEKIGNLKSLCFLSLVNLSLTNITRTLQILESSRSLTTLFIGFNFLHETMPEDDSIDGFENLQVLSMSYCSMSGTIPDWLSKLTNLGMLFLQGNQLTGPIPDWISTLNFLFHLDISNNSFTGEISTALAEMPMLKSYKIAAKAIFELPVYAFSPFIQYLQPGACPEVLNLAINKLTGVIPGEIGQLRALFSLNLSSNKLSGEIPEPICTLTNLQMLDLSSNHLTGTIPAALNNLHFLSKFNISNNDLEGPIPTAGQLSTFPDSSFDGNPKLCGPMIVNHCDSAEAGPESINTSKEIGSKVIFAIAFGAFFAVGVLYDQMILARYFG
;
A
#
# COMPACT_ATOMS: atom_id res chain seq x y z
N MET A 1 5.22 -27.85 -8.30
CA MET A 1 6.36 -28.53 -8.95
C MET A 1 7.65 -28.01 -8.33
N SER A 2 8.75 -28.77 -8.41
CA SER A 2 10.04 -28.41 -7.81
C SER A 2 11.22 -28.87 -8.67
N GLY A 3 12.42 -28.42 -8.32
CA GLY A 3 13.68 -28.76 -9.00
C GLY A 3 14.13 -27.66 -9.97
N GLU A 4 15.20 -27.95 -10.72
CA GLU A 4 15.74 -26.98 -11.69
C GLU A 4 15.04 -27.05 -13.05
N LEU A 5 15.09 -25.96 -13.80
CA LEU A 5 14.63 -26.00 -15.20
C LEU A 5 15.57 -26.86 -16.04
N PRO A 6 15.04 -27.84 -16.81
CA PRO A 6 15.87 -28.68 -17.65
C PRO A 6 16.46 -27.87 -18.80
N SER A 7 17.75 -28.08 -19.10
CA SER A 7 18.42 -27.44 -20.24
C SER A 7 17.74 -27.76 -21.59
N ALA A 8 17.04 -28.89 -21.67
CA ALA A 8 16.21 -29.28 -22.80
C ALA A 8 15.11 -28.25 -23.14
N LEU A 9 14.71 -27.38 -22.20
CA LEU A 9 13.80 -26.27 -22.47
C LEU A 9 14.34 -25.33 -23.56
N SER A 10 15.67 -25.22 -23.68
CA SER A 10 16.35 -24.46 -24.75
C SER A 10 16.02 -24.99 -26.15
N ASN A 11 15.56 -26.23 -26.29
CA ASN A 11 15.20 -26.82 -27.59
C ASN A 11 13.76 -26.49 -28.00
N CYS A 12 12.97 -25.91 -27.11
CA CYS A 12 11.55 -25.62 -27.35
C CYS A 12 11.36 -24.27 -28.08
N THR A 13 11.92 -24.14 -29.28
CA THR A 13 11.97 -22.89 -30.07
C THR A 13 10.59 -22.32 -30.47
N ASN A 14 9.52 -23.11 -30.31
CA ASN A 14 8.15 -22.68 -30.55
C ASN A 14 7.43 -22.12 -29.31
N LEU A 15 8.09 -22.07 -28.14
CA LEU A 15 7.49 -21.52 -26.93
C LEU A 15 7.10 -20.06 -27.10
N ILE A 16 5.85 -19.76 -26.74
CA ILE A 16 5.29 -18.40 -26.73
C ILE A 16 5.12 -17.90 -25.29
N THR A 17 4.77 -18.80 -24.38
CA THR A 17 4.52 -18.48 -22.97
C THR A 17 5.12 -19.55 -22.09
N VAL A 18 5.85 -19.12 -21.08
CA VAL A 18 6.31 -19.93 -19.97
C VAL A 18 5.70 -19.32 -18.72
N ASP A 19 4.74 -20.01 -18.12
CA ASP A 19 4.08 -19.63 -16.88
C ASP A 19 4.33 -20.72 -15.85
N LEU A 20 5.25 -20.44 -14.92
CA LEU A 20 5.68 -21.35 -13.87
C LEU A 20 5.45 -20.75 -12.48
N LYS A 21 4.57 -19.74 -12.38
CA LYS A 21 4.36 -19.03 -11.12
C LYS A 21 3.87 -19.92 -9.98
N ALA A 22 4.17 -19.53 -8.75
CA ALA A 22 3.74 -20.19 -7.51
C ALA A 22 4.12 -21.68 -7.49
N ASN A 23 5.40 -21.96 -7.71
CA ASN A 23 5.99 -23.29 -7.61
C ASN A 23 7.23 -23.23 -6.70
N GLN A 24 7.97 -24.34 -6.61
CA GLN A 24 9.21 -24.49 -5.84
C GLN A 24 10.38 -24.80 -6.79
N PHE A 25 10.36 -24.24 -8.01
CA PHE A 25 11.48 -24.40 -8.94
C PHE A 25 12.68 -23.61 -8.41
N SER A 26 13.88 -24.17 -8.56
CA SER A 26 15.10 -23.63 -7.96
C SER A 26 16.28 -23.69 -8.93
N GLY A 27 17.46 -23.27 -8.45
CA GLY A 27 18.69 -23.23 -9.23
C GLY A 27 18.80 -22.02 -10.16
N GLU A 28 19.84 -22.01 -10.98
CA GLU A 28 20.13 -20.88 -11.86
C GLU A 28 19.43 -21.00 -13.22
N LEU A 29 18.88 -19.88 -13.70
CA LEU A 29 18.28 -19.78 -15.04
C LEU A 29 19.32 -19.85 -16.17
N THR A 30 20.62 -19.73 -15.88
CA THR A 30 21.73 -19.82 -16.85
C THR A 30 21.78 -21.18 -17.58
N LYS A 31 21.17 -22.22 -17.01
CA LYS A 31 21.03 -23.55 -17.62
C LYS A 31 20.12 -23.58 -18.85
N VAL A 32 19.25 -22.58 -19.00
CA VAL A 32 18.36 -22.43 -20.16
C VAL A 32 18.91 -21.33 -21.06
N ASN A 33 19.17 -21.67 -22.32
CA ASN A 33 19.59 -20.71 -23.32
C ASN A 33 18.37 -20.01 -23.93
N PHE A 34 17.97 -18.87 -23.37
CA PHE A 34 16.84 -18.10 -23.88
C PHE A 34 17.04 -17.53 -25.30
N VAL A 35 18.27 -17.46 -25.82
CA VAL A 35 18.53 -16.98 -27.20
C VAL A 35 17.80 -17.84 -28.24
N SER A 36 17.65 -19.15 -27.99
CA SER A 36 16.93 -20.04 -28.91
C SER A 36 15.41 -19.87 -28.85
N LEU A 37 14.87 -19.27 -27.78
CA LEU A 37 13.44 -19.08 -27.55
C LEU A 37 12.92 -17.80 -28.22
N SER A 38 13.27 -17.61 -29.49
CA SER A 38 12.97 -16.40 -30.29
C SER A 38 11.48 -16.04 -30.45
N LYS A 39 10.56 -16.96 -30.13
CA LYS A 39 9.11 -16.73 -30.16
C LYS A 39 8.51 -16.38 -28.79
N LEU A 40 9.31 -16.40 -27.73
CA LEU A 40 8.85 -16.18 -26.37
C LEU A 40 8.30 -14.76 -26.20
N ARG A 41 7.06 -14.68 -25.70
CA ARG A 41 6.35 -13.42 -25.43
C ARG A 41 6.16 -13.18 -23.94
N LYS A 42 5.92 -14.23 -23.16
CA LYS A 42 5.65 -14.11 -21.72
C LYS A 42 6.52 -15.10 -20.94
N LEU A 43 7.21 -14.58 -19.94
CA LEU A 43 7.96 -15.35 -18.96
C LEU A 43 7.49 -14.94 -17.56
N ASP A 44 6.70 -15.80 -16.92
CA ASP A 44 6.19 -15.60 -15.56
C ASP A 44 6.78 -16.67 -14.63
N LEU A 45 7.70 -16.25 -13.76
CA LEU A 45 8.40 -17.07 -12.78
C LEU A 45 8.08 -16.64 -11.33
N LEU A 46 7.02 -15.85 -11.13
CA LEU A 46 6.61 -15.32 -9.82
C LEU A 46 6.57 -16.39 -8.74
N PHE A 47 7.06 -16.09 -7.53
CA PHE A 47 7.01 -17.01 -6.37
C PHE A 47 7.60 -18.39 -6.71
N ASN A 48 8.92 -18.43 -6.82
CA ASN A 48 9.75 -19.63 -6.93
C ASN A 48 11.04 -19.42 -6.13
N ASP A 49 11.95 -20.40 -6.16
CA ASP A 49 13.21 -20.42 -5.44
C ASP A 49 14.42 -20.27 -6.38
N PHE A 50 14.27 -19.60 -7.54
CA PHE A 50 15.38 -19.40 -8.49
C PHE A 50 16.48 -18.53 -7.90
N THR A 51 17.74 -18.88 -8.15
CA THR A 51 18.93 -18.20 -7.63
C THR A 51 19.83 -17.67 -8.74
N GLY A 52 20.93 -17.02 -8.39
CA GLY A 52 21.91 -16.50 -9.33
C GLY A 52 21.58 -15.08 -9.82
N THR A 53 22.16 -14.69 -10.95
CA THR A 53 21.86 -13.42 -11.62
C THR A 53 20.79 -13.63 -12.71
N ILE A 54 20.13 -12.54 -13.11
CA ILE A 54 19.19 -12.57 -14.24
C ILE A 54 20.00 -12.81 -15.53
N PRO A 55 19.84 -13.94 -16.23
CA PRO A 55 20.70 -14.26 -17.37
C PRO A 55 20.43 -13.33 -18.55
N GLU A 56 21.51 -12.77 -19.12
CA GLU A 56 21.40 -11.82 -20.23
C GLU A 56 20.82 -12.42 -21.51
N SER A 57 20.80 -13.75 -21.63
CA SER A 57 20.14 -14.46 -22.73
C SER A 57 18.64 -14.14 -22.81
N ILE A 58 17.98 -13.83 -21.68
CA ILE A 58 16.57 -13.38 -21.66
C ILE A 58 16.40 -12.10 -22.49
N TYR A 59 17.37 -11.19 -22.45
CA TYR A 59 17.32 -9.92 -23.17
C TYR A 59 17.46 -10.07 -24.70
N SER A 60 17.74 -11.29 -25.19
CA SER A 60 17.73 -11.62 -26.62
C SER A 60 16.32 -11.96 -27.15
N CYS A 61 15.34 -12.17 -26.26
CA CYS A 61 13.95 -12.46 -26.62
C CYS A 61 13.22 -11.19 -27.08
N SER A 62 13.50 -10.71 -28.30
CA SER A 62 12.96 -9.43 -28.81
C SER A 62 11.42 -9.33 -28.87
N LYS A 63 10.72 -10.46 -28.84
CA LYS A 63 9.24 -10.55 -28.81
C LYS A 63 8.65 -10.56 -27.39
N LEU A 64 9.47 -10.53 -26.35
CA LEU A 64 9.02 -10.57 -24.97
C LEU A 64 8.22 -9.30 -24.65
N THR A 65 6.94 -9.48 -24.32
CA THR A 65 6.02 -8.43 -23.88
C THR A 65 5.84 -8.41 -22.36
N ALA A 66 6.10 -9.54 -21.69
CA ALA A 66 5.97 -9.67 -20.25
C ALA A 66 7.11 -10.45 -19.62
N LEU A 67 7.74 -9.85 -18.61
CA LEU A 67 8.77 -10.47 -17.79
C LEU A 67 8.42 -10.28 -16.31
N ARG A 68 8.13 -11.38 -15.61
CA ARG A 68 7.91 -11.39 -14.17
C ARG A 68 8.86 -12.36 -13.51
N LEU A 69 9.76 -11.81 -12.70
CA LEU A 69 10.78 -12.55 -11.94
C LEU A 69 10.56 -12.43 -10.43
N SER A 70 9.62 -11.59 -10.00
CA SER A 70 9.33 -11.25 -8.60
C SER A 70 9.29 -12.42 -7.63
N TYR A 71 9.72 -12.18 -6.39
CA TYR A 71 9.76 -13.15 -5.29
C TYR A 71 10.51 -14.42 -5.70
N ASN A 72 11.78 -14.23 -6.04
CA ASN A 72 12.79 -15.25 -6.23
C ASN A 72 14.08 -14.81 -5.50
N HIS A 73 15.12 -15.63 -5.51
CA HIS A 73 16.41 -15.35 -4.85
C HIS A 73 17.47 -14.86 -5.83
N PHE A 74 17.07 -14.07 -6.83
CA PHE A 74 18.02 -13.39 -7.71
C PHE A 74 18.84 -12.35 -6.92
N HIS A 75 20.03 -12.03 -7.43
CA HIS A 75 20.87 -10.96 -6.90
C HIS A 75 21.63 -10.26 -8.03
N GLY A 76 22.35 -9.20 -7.67
CA GLY A 76 23.11 -8.37 -8.60
C GLY A 76 22.33 -7.14 -9.06
N GLN A 77 22.83 -6.49 -10.11
CA GLN A 77 22.25 -5.27 -10.67
C GLN A 77 21.49 -5.58 -11.96
N LEU A 78 20.55 -4.70 -12.30
CA LEU A 78 19.86 -4.76 -13.59
C LEU A 78 20.84 -4.41 -14.71
N SER A 79 20.96 -5.26 -15.72
CA SER A 79 21.83 -5.03 -16.87
C SER A 79 21.17 -4.06 -17.86
N GLU A 80 21.96 -3.12 -18.40
CA GLU A 80 21.55 -2.19 -19.47
C GLU A 80 21.03 -2.92 -20.72
N LYS A 81 21.43 -4.17 -20.93
CA LYS A 81 20.96 -4.99 -22.04
C LYS A 81 19.46 -5.25 -22.01
N ILE A 82 18.77 -5.06 -20.88
CA ILE A 82 17.30 -5.11 -20.84
C ILE A 82 16.67 -4.13 -21.85
N GLY A 83 17.37 -3.03 -22.17
CA GLY A 83 16.98 -2.09 -23.22
C GLY A 83 16.82 -2.73 -24.62
N ASN A 84 17.32 -3.95 -24.84
CA ASN A 84 17.08 -4.70 -26.08
C ASN A 84 15.64 -5.24 -26.21
N LEU A 85 14.91 -5.34 -25.10
CA LEU A 85 13.53 -5.81 -25.06
C LEU A 85 12.55 -4.71 -25.47
N LYS A 86 12.63 -4.29 -26.74
CA LYS A 86 11.83 -3.16 -27.27
C LYS A 86 10.31 -3.39 -27.21
N SER A 87 9.85 -4.64 -27.08
CA SER A 87 8.43 -5.00 -26.99
C SER A 87 7.93 -5.12 -25.55
N LEU A 88 8.76 -4.88 -24.54
CA LEU A 88 8.44 -5.16 -23.14
C LEU A 88 7.45 -4.15 -22.56
N CYS A 89 6.22 -4.59 -22.32
CA CYS A 89 5.16 -3.77 -21.72
C CYS A 89 5.04 -3.97 -20.21
N PHE A 90 5.32 -5.18 -19.72
CA PHE A 90 5.14 -5.56 -18.32
C PHE A 90 6.46 -6.07 -17.72
N LEU A 91 6.98 -5.37 -16.72
CA LEU A 91 8.17 -5.76 -15.97
C LEU A 91 7.86 -5.80 -14.47
N SER A 92 8.16 -6.94 -13.84
CA SER A 92 7.99 -7.12 -12.40
C SER A 92 9.21 -7.82 -11.81
N LEU A 93 9.93 -7.08 -10.97
CA LEU A 93 11.19 -7.41 -10.34
C LEU A 93 11.12 -7.24 -8.81
N VAL A 94 9.96 -7.48 -8.21
CA VAL A 94 9.70 -7.25 -6.78
C VAL A 94 10.51 -8.24 -5.95
N ASN A 95 11.16 -7.76 -4.89
CA ASN A 95 11.90 -8.60 -3.94
C ASN A 95 12.97 -9.47 -4.61
N LEU A 96 13.88 -8.83 -5.34
CA LEU A 96 15.03 -9.46 -6.00
C LEU A 96 16.38 -8.96 -5.44
N SER A 97 16.35 -8.30 -4.28
CA SER A 97 17.54 -7.67 -3.67
C SER A 97 18.31 -6.74 -4.62
N LEU A 98 17.61 -6.08 -5.56
CA LEU A 98 18.24 -5.11 -6.45
C LEU A 98 18.73 -3.89 -5.66
N THR A 99 19.82 -3.30 -6.13
CA THR A 99 20.43 -2.09 -5.57
C THR A 99 20.57 -1.02 -6.64
N ASN A 100 20.80 0.22 -6.23
CA ASN A 100 20.97 1.39 -7.08
C ASN A 100 19.69 1.71 -7.88
N ILE A 101 18.70 2.27 -7.18
CA ILE A 101 17.41 2.66 -7.78
C ILE A 101 17.60 3.69 -8.89
N THR A 102 18.47 4.70 -8.69
CA THR A 102 18.74 5.73 -9.71
C THR A 102 19.23 5.10 -11.00
N ARG A 103 20.22 4.21 -10.93
CA ARG A 103 20.71 3.53 -12.14
C ARG A 103 19.64 2.64 -12.77
N THR A 104 18.84 1.96 -11.95
CA THR A 104 17.76 1.12 -12.44
C THR A 104 16.72 1.93 -13.22
N LEU A 105 16.33 3.11 -12.73
CA LEU A 105 15.40 3.99 -13.43
C LEU A 105 16.02 4.53 -14.73
N GLN A 106 17.28 4.97 -14.71
CA GLN A 106 18.00 5.42 -15.92
C GLN A 106 18.11 4.33 -17.01
N ILE A 107 18.24 3.06 -16.61
CA ILE A 107 18.24 1.95 -17.57
C ILE A 107 16.86 1.78 -18.22
N LEU A 108 15.80 1.92 -17.41
CA LEU A 108 14.44 1.62 -17.82
C LEU A 108 13.71 2.81 -18.49
N GLU A 109 14.12 4.05 -18.22
CA GLU A 109 13.45 5.26 -18.71
C GLU A 109 13.37 5.34 -20.24
N SER A 110 14.39 4.78 -20.91
CA SER A 110 14.46 4.70 -22.38
C SER A 110 13.43 3.75 -23.00
N SER A 111 12.75 2.94 -22.18
CA SER A 111 11.73 1.99 -22.64
C SER A 111 10.42 2.71 -22.97
N ARG A 112 10.16 2.90 -24.26
CA ARG A 112 8.92 3.50 -24.75
C ARG A 112 7.71 2.56 -24.68
N SER A 113 7.91 1.25 -24.63
CA SER A 113 6.81 0.27 -24.62
C SER A 113 6.31 -0.08 -23.21
N LEU A 114 7.08 0.26 -22.17
CA LEU A 114 6.76 -0.14 -20.81
C LEU A 114 5.51 0.56 -20.29
N THR A 115 4.49 -0.22 -19.94
CA THR A 115 3.23 0.26 -19.37
C THR A 115 3.08 -0.08 -17.89
N THR A 116 3.81 -1.09 -17.41
CA THR A 116 3.68 -1.60 -16.04
C THR A 116 5.03 -1.96 -15.47
N LEU A 117 5.37 -1.31 -14.35
CA LEU A 117 6.63 -1.50 -13.64
C LEU A 117 6.41 -1.75 -12.16
N PHE A 118 6.79 -2.95 -11.70
CA PHE A 118 6.81 -3.29 -10.27
C PHE A 118 8.24 -3.58 -9.83
N ILE A 119 8.78 -2.73 -8.95
CA ILE A 119 10.16 -2.83 -8.45
C ILE A 119 10.26 -2.68 -6.93
N GLY A 120 9.14 -2.80 -6.22
CA GLY A 120 9.08 -2.75 -4.75
C GLY A 120 9.89 -3.85 -4.06
N PHE A 121 10.07 -3.74 -2.73
CA PHE A 121 10.89 -4.65 -1.92
C PHE A 121 12.33 -4.81 -2.41
N ASN A 122 12.87 -3.79 -3.08
CA ASN A 122 14.28 -3.69 -3.47
C ASN A 122 14.87 -2.42 -2.88
N PHE A 123 16.12 -2.08 -3.24
CA PHE A 123 16.73 -0.77 -2.99
C PHE A 123 16.63 -0.35 -1.51
N LEU A 124 16.79 -1.33 -0.61
CA LEU A 124 16.46 -1.17 0.80
C LEU A 124 17.30 -0.03 1.40
N HIS A 125 16.61 0.95 1.97
CA HIS A 125 17.21 2.13 2.62
C HIS A 125 17.92 3.11 1.67
N GLU A 126 17.76 2.98 0.36
CA GLU A 126 18.22 3.99 -0.58
C GLU A 126 17.37 5.26 -0.50
N THR A 127 17.86 6.35 -1.11
CA THR A 127 17.11 7.60 -1.21
C THR A 127 16.32 7.60 -2.51
N MET A 128 15.08 8.09 -2.46
CA MET A 128 14.25 8.32 -3.64
C MET A 128 14.98 9.24 -4.63
N PRO A 129 15.12 8.87 -5.91
CA PRO A 129 15.87 9.68 -6.87
C PRO A 129 15.22 11.04 -7.12
N GLU A 130 15.98 12.12 -6.91
CA GLU A 130 15.62 13.50 -7.27
C GLU A 130 16.19 13.91 -8.65
N ASP A 131 16.53 12.92 -9.48
CA ASP A 131 17.16 13.15 -10.78
C ASP A 131 16.13 13.68 -11.81
N ASP A 132 16.09 15.00 -11.98
CA ASP A 132 15.24 15.65 -12.97
C ASP A 132 15.57 15.27 -14.41
N SER A 133 16.69 14.60 -14.67
CA SER A 133 16.99 14.06 -16.00
C SER A 133 16.18 12.80 -16.31
N ILE A 134 15.51 12.20 -15.32
CA ILE A 134 14.53 11.15 -15.56
C ILE A 134 13.39 11.74 -16.39
N ASP A 135 13.47 11.45 -17.68
CA ASP A 135 12.58 11.93 -18.73
C ASP A 135 12.39 10.77 -19.71
N GLY A 136 11.31 10.03 -19.49
CA GLY A 136 11.07 8.73 -20.11
C GLY A 136 9.74 8.16 -19.66
N PHE A 137 9.53 6.85 -19.85
CA PHE A 137 8.30 6.18 -19.42
C PHE A 137 7.02 6.75 -20.06
N GLU A 138 7.10 7.19 -21.32
CA GLU A 138 6.02 7.88 -22.06
C GLU A 138 4.66 7.15 -21.96
N ASN A 139 4.65 5.82 -21.87
CA ASN A 139 3.44 5.00 -21.83
C ASN A 139 3.18 4.33 -20.48
N LEU A 140 3.91 4.69 -19.42
CA LEU A 140 3.80 4.04 -18.13
C LEU A 140 2.46 4.38 -17.46
N GLN A 141 1.71 3.33 -17.14
CA GLN A 141 0.39 3.41 -16.53
C GLN A 141 0.41 2.94 -15.06
N VAL A 142 1.36 2.08 -14.71
CA VAL A 142 1.48 1.51 -13.37
C VAL A 142 2.93 1.58 -12.91
N LEU A 143 3.15 2.25 -11.79
CA LEU A 143 4.45 2.32 -11.13
C LEU A 143 4.31 1.89 -9.66
N SER A 144 5.13 0.93 -9.25
CA SER A 144 5.19 0.47 -7.87
C SER A 144 6.63 0.41 -7.38
N MET A 145 6.92 1.23 -6.37
CA MET A 145 8.19 1.30 -5.64
C MET A 145 7.95 1.17 -4.12
N SER A 146 7.01 0.30 -3.76
CA SER A 146 6.53 0.08 -2.39
C SER A 146 7.49 -0.78 -1.57
N TYR A 147 7.49 -0.60 -0.25
CA TYR A 147 8.21 -1.45 0.71
C TYR A 147 9.73 -1.51 0.50
N CYS A 148 10.33 -0.41 0.03
CA CYS A 148 11.78 -0.30 -0.16
C CYS A 148 12.45 0.40 1.04
N SER A 149 11.71 0.81 2.07
CA SER A 149 12.23 1.64 3.17
C SER A 149 12.99 2.89 2.69
N MET A 150 12.60 3.46 1.54
CA MET A 150 13.34 4.56 0.92
C MET A 150 13.12 5.88 1.66
N SER A 151 14.19 6.66 1.81
CA SER A 151 14.15 8.02 2.36
C SER A 151 13.94 9.08 1.26
N GLY A 152 13.73 10.34 1.64
CA GLY A 152 13.53 11.46 0.71
C GLY A 152 12.09 11.96 0.67
N THR A 153 11.69 12.58 -0.44
CA THR A 153 10.33 13.10 -0.70
C THR A 153 9.74 12.43 -1.96
N ILE A 154 8.50 12.79 -2.32
CA ILE A 154 7.96 12.43 -3.64
C ILE A 154 8.63 13.34 -4.69
N PRO A 155 9.40 12.79 -5.65
CA PRO A 155 10.21 13.59 -6.56
C PRO A 155 9.40 14.16 -7.73
N ASP A 156 9.80 15.33 -8.22
CA ASP A 156 9.06 16.09 -9.23
C ASP A 156 9.04 15.43 -10.61
N TRP A 157 10.01 14.58 -10.95
CA TRP A 157 10.00 13.85 -12.22
C TRP A 157 8.78 12.94 -12.38
N LEU A 158 8.14 12.51 -11.28
CA LEU A 158 6.89 11.75 -11.34
C LEU A 158 5.74 12.54 -11.99
N SER A 159 5.78 13.88 -11.93
CA SER A 159 4.80 14.75 -12.61
C SER A 159 4.83 14.60 -14.14
N LYS A 160 5.96 14.14 -14.70
CA LYS A 160 6.13 13.93 -16.14
C LYS A 160 5.44 12.64 -16.64
N LEU A 161 5.05 11.74 -15.74
CA LEU A 161 4.39 10.47 -16.07
C LEU A 161 2.91 10.68 -16.41
N THR A 162 2.63 11.44 -17.46
CA THR A 162 1.28 11.92 -17.77
C THR A 162 0.24 10.84 -18.05
N ASN A 163 0.66 9.61 -18.37
CA ASN A 163 -0.21 8.43 -18.57
C ASN A 163 -0.40 7.56 -17.33
N LEU A 164 0.19 7.94 -16.19
CA LEU A 164 0.15 7.15 -14.96
C LEU A 164 -1.27 7.06 -14.41
N GLY A 165 -1.76 5.82 -14.26
CA GLY A 165 -3.05 5.50 -13.68
C GLY A 165 -2.99 5.01 -12.24
N MET A 166 -1.88 4.35 -11.88
CA MET A 166 -1.70 3.77 -10.55
C MET A 166 -0.29 4.00 -10.04
N LEU A 167 -0.19 4.56 -8.84
CA LEU A 167 1.06 4.85 -8.15
C LEU A 167 1.06 4.23 -6.75
N PHE A 168 2.07 3.40 -6.49
CA PHE A 168 2.26 2.68 -5.22
C PHE A 168 3.63 3.04 -4.62
N LEU A 169 3.62 3.84 -3.56
CA LEU A 169 4.80 4.27 -2.80
C LEU A 169 4.72 3.87 -1.32
N GLN A 170 3.78 3.01 -0.94
CA GLN A 170 3.53 2.64 0.43
C GLN A 170 4.68 1.85 1.07
N GLY A 171 4.82 1.94 2.39
CA GLY A 171 5.84 1.20 3.14
C GLY A 171 7.27 1.71 2.90
N ASN A 172 7.42 3.01 2.67
CA ASN A 172 8.73 3.67 2.59
C ASN A 172 8.93 4.58 3.81
N GLN A 173 9.99 5.40 3.78
CA GLN A 173 10.31 6.39 4.80
C GLN A 173 10.23 7.81 4.20
N LEU A 174 9.34 8.01 3.23
CA LEU A 174 9.20 9.29 2.53
C LEU A 174 8.63 10.36 3.46
N THR A 175 9.07 11.60 3.25
CA THR A 175 8.78 12.76 4.09
C THR A 175 8.32 13.95 3.24
N GLY A 176 8.06 15.09 3.89
CA GLY A 176 7.60 16.30 3.24
C GLY A 176 6.08 16.32 3.01
N PRO A 177 5.55 17.40 2.42
CA PRO A 177 4.16 17.49 2.01
C PRO A 177 3.88 16.63 0.77
N ILE A 178 2.61 16.28 0.59
CA ILE A 178 2.13 15.68 -0.67
C ILE A 178 2.16 16.78 -1.75
N PRO A 179 2.88 16.62 -2.88
CA PRO A 179 2.99 17.67 -3.87
C PRO A 179 1.69 17.95 -4.63
N ASP A 180 1.36 19.23 -4.84
CA ASP A 180 0.13 19.64 -5.54
C ASP A 180 0.10 19.22 -7.01
N TRP A 181 1.27 19.04 -7.63
CA TRP A 181 1.37 18.59 -9.03
C TRP A 181 0.75 17.21 -9.23
N ILE A 182 0.48 16.43 -8.18
CA ILE A 182 -0.18 15.13 -8.29
C ILE A 182 -1.56 15.23 -8.97
N SER A 183 -2.22 16.38 -8.80
CA SER A 183 -3.49 16.71 -9.45
C SER A 183 -3.40 16.84 -10.98
N THR A 184 -2.20 17.10 -11.50
CA THR A 184 -1.94 17.25 -12.94
C THR A 184 -1.88 15.90 -13.68
N LEU A 185 -1.74 14.79 -12.93
CA LEU A 185 -1.76 13.43 -13.47
C LEU A 185 -3.19 13.03 -13.84
N ASN A 186 -3.60 13.41 -15.05
CA ASN A 186 -4.98 13.32 -15.53
C ASN A 186 -5.59 11.92 -15.53
N PHE A 187 -4.77 10.85 -15.53
CA PHE A 187 -5.22 9.47 -15.53
C PHE A 187 -5.09 8.78 -14.17
N LEU A 188 -4.48 9.44 -13.16
CA LEU A 188 -4.21 8.82 -11.87
C LEU A 188 -5.53 8.59 -11.11
N PHE A 189 -5.85 7.33 -10.88
CA PHE A 189 -7.08 6.89 -10.20
C PHE A 189 -6.77 6.03 -8.98
N HIS A 190 -5.55 5.52 -8.84
CA HIS A 190 -5.12 4.78 -7.66
C HIS A 190 -3.84 5.39 -7.11
N LEU A 191 -3.94 5.96 -5.91
CA LEU A 191 -2.81 6.50 -5.19
C LEU A 191 -2.71 5.81 -3.83
N ASP A 192 -1.63 5.04 -3.64
CA ASP A 192 -1.28 4.50 -2.34
C ASP A 192 0.10 5.01 -1.91
N ILE A 193 0.09 5.94 -0.95
CA ILE A 193 1.29 6.49 -0.31
C ILE A 193 1.29 6.23 1.20
N SER A 194 0.51 5.24 1.63
CA SER A 194 0.35 4.89 3.03
C SER A 194 1.63 4.36 3.68
N ASN A 195 1.70 4.34 5.00
CA ASN A 195 2.85 3.81 5.76
C ASN A 195 4.17 4.50 5.33
N ASN A 196 4.20 5.81 5.52
CA ASN A 196 5.34 6.69 5.25
C ASN A 196 5.47 7.71 6.42
N SER A 197 6.17 8.81 6.21
CA SER A 197 6.33 9.92 7.15
C SER A 197 5.91 11.27 6.55
N PHE A 198 4.92 11.28 5.65
CA PHE A 198 4.40 12.53 5.05
C PHE A 198 3.82 13.45 6.12
N THR A 199 4.10 14.75 5.98
CA THR A 199 3.73 15.81 6.92
C THR A 199 2.93 16.91 6.23
N GLY A 200 2.41 17.87 6.98
CA GLY A 200 1.62 18.97 6.42
C GLY A 200 0.15 18.59 6.26
N GLU A 201 -0.61 19.48 5.62
CA GLU A 201 -2.05 19.31 5.43
C GLU A 201 -2.38 18.46 4.20
N ILE A 202 -3.58 17.89 4.18
CA ILE A 202 -4.13 17.28 2.97
C ILE A 202 -4.47 18.42 2.00
N SER A 203 -3.67 18.58 0.96
CA SER A 203 -3.88 19.62 -0.05
C SER A 203 -5.22 19.46 -0.78
N THR A 204 -5.90 20.57 -1.03
CA THR A 204 -7.10 20.62 -1.87
C THR A 204 -6.81 20.24 -3.32
N ALA A 205 -5.56 20.27 -3.77
CA ALA A 205 -5.16 19.77 -5.08
C ALA A 205 -5.54 18.29 -5.28
N LEU A 206 -5.51 17.45 -4.24
CA LEU A 206 -5.95 16.05 -4.32
C LEU A 206 -7.43 15.93 -4.72
N ALA A 207 -8.26 16.90 -4.31
CA ALA A 207 -9.66 16.96 -4.72
C ALA A 207 -9.85 17.31 -6.19
N GLU A 208 -8.81 17.78 -6.89
CA GLU A 208 -8.83 18.15 -8.31
C GLU A 208 -8.49 16.98 -9.26
N MET A 209 -8.16 15.79 -8.73
CA MET A 209 -7.77 14.62 -9.53
C MET A 209 -8.89 14.16 -10.50
N PRO A 210 -8.70 14.27 -11.83
CA PRO A 210 -9.81 14.12 -12.79
C PRO A 210 -10.48 12.75 -12.82
N MET A 211 -9.70 11.66 -12.69
CA MET A 211 -10.25 10.30 -12.67
C MET A 211 -10.97 9.94 -11.38
N LEU A 212 -10.70 10.67 -10.29
CA LEU A 212 -11.39 10.49 -9.02
C LEU A 212 -12.69 11.32 -8.95
N LYS A 213 -12.85 12.36 -9.76
CA LYS A 213 -14.09 13.17 -9.82
C LYS A 213 -15.24 12.48 -10.56
N SER A 214 -14.94 11.72 -11.61
CA SER A 214 -15.96 11.10 -12.46
C SER A 214 -15.48 9.76 -13.00
N TYR A 215 -16.38 8.77 -13.01
CA TYR A 215 -16.11 7.48 -13.65
C TYR A 215 -15.91 7.69 -15.15
N LYS A 216 -14.67 7.53 -15.61
CA LYS A 216 -14.33 7.48 -17.03
C LYS A 216 -13.84 6.08 -17.32
N ILE A 217 -14.46 5.44 -18.31
CA ILE A 217 -13.98 4.15 -18.81
C ILE A 217 -12.61 4.41 -19.45
N ALA A 218 -11.54 4.05 -18.75
CA ALA A 218 -10.21 3.99 -19.36
C ALA A 218 -10.29 3.07 -20.60
N ALA A 219 -9.57 3.43 -21.66
CA ALA A 219 -9.50 2.61 -22.88
C ALA A 219 -9.25 1.14 -22.52
N LYS A 220 -9.85 0.20 -23.28
CA LYS A 220 -9.76 -1.25 -23.06
C LYS A 220 -8.30 -1.75 -23.20
N ALA A 221 -7.47 -1.48 -22.21
CA ALA A 221 -6.12 -2.01 -22.05
C ALA A 221 -6.20 -3.27 -21.20
N ILE A 222 -5.47 -4.31 -21.58
CA ILE A 222 -5.36 -5.57 -20.84
C ILE A 222 -3.93 -5.65 -20.34
N PHE A 223 -3.75 -6.05 -19.08
CA PHE A 223 -2.39 -6.31 -18.58
C PHE A 223 -1.81 -7.53 -19.29
N GLU A 224 -0.53 -7.46 -19.64
CA GLU A 224 0.16 -8.62 -20.22
C GLU A 224 0.19 -9.82 -19.26
N LEU A 225 0.18 -9.58 -17.94
CA LEU A 225 0.06 -10.59 -16.89
C LEU A 225 -0.85 -10.08 -15.75
N PRO A 226 -1.58 -10.96 -15.02
CA PRO A 226 -2.49 -10.54 -13.94
C PRO A 226 -1.78 -9.77 -12.82
N VAL A 227 -2.34 -8.66 -12.35
CA VAL A 227 -1.78 -7.80 -11.30
C VAL A 227 -2.39 -8.13 -9.93
N TYR A 228 -1.58 -8.14 -8.87
CA TYR A 228 -1.98 -8.49 -7.48
C TYR A 228 -1.81 -7.32 -6.48
N ALA A 229 -1.84 -6.07 -6.96
CA ALA A 229 -1.31 -4.91 -6.23
C ALA A 229 -2.03 -4.53 -4.92
N PHE A 230 -3.29 -4.94 -4.72
CA PHE A 230 -4.11 -4.51 -3.57
C PHE A 230 -4.31 -5.62 -2.52
N SER A 231 -4.10 -6.86 -2.92
CA SER A 231 -4.23 -8.05 -2.09
C SER A 231 -3.53 -9.21 -2.79
N PRO A 232 -2.76 -10.06 -2.08
CA PRO A 232 -2.15 -11.23 -2.69
C PRO A 232 -3.19 -12.24 -3.22
N PHE A 233 -4.46 -12.10 -2.82
CA PHE A 233 -5.53 -13.03 -3.18
C PHE A 233 -6.44 -12.52 -4.31
N ILE A 234 -6.32 -11.26 -4.74
CA ILE A 234 -7.17 -10.69 -5.78
C ILE A 234 -6.31 -10.33 -6.99
N GLN A 235 -6.70 -10.88 -8.15
CA GLN A 235 -6.04 -10.61 -9.42
C GLN A 235 -6.86 -9.65 -10.29
N TYR A 236 -6.15 -8.75 -10.98
CA TYR A 236 -6.72 -7.79 -11.92
C TYR A 236 -6.13 -8.03 -13.30
N LEU A 237 -7.00 -8.22 -14.29
CA LEU A 237 -6.60 -8.52 -15.68
C LEU A 237 -6.50 -7.27 -16.56
N GLN A 238 -7.10 -6.16 -16.12
CA GLN A 238 -7.12 -4.90 -16.84
C GLN A 238 -7.08 -3.71 -15.87
N PRO A 239 -6.42 -2.59 -16.21
CA PRO A 239 -6.38 -1.40 -15.36
C PRO A 239 -7.76 -0.90 -14.95
N GLY A 240 -8.73 -0.87 -15.87
CA GLY A 240 -10.09 -0.39 -15.58
C GLY A 240 -10.93 -1.29 -14.67
N ALA A 241 -10.40 -2.43 -14.22
CA ALA A 241 -11.01 -3.23 -13.16
C ALA A 241 -10.45 -2.89 -11.77
N CYS A 242 -9.33 -2.18 -11.71
CA CYS A 242 -8.73 -1.73 -10.45
C CYS A 242 -9.58 -0.58 -9.86
N PRO A 243 -9.81 -0.56 -8.54
CA PRO A 243 -10.65 0.45 -7.91
C PRO A 243 -9.96 1.82 -7.84
N GLU A 244 -10.78 2.86 -7.84
CA GLU A 244 -10.41 4.24 -7.55
C GLU A 244 -10.12 4.42 -6.05
N VAL A 245 -8.86 4.66 -5.69
CA VAL A 245 -8.41 4.66 -4.29
C VAL A 245 -7.53 5.85 -3.99
N LEU A 246 -7.79 6.46 -2.83
CA LEU A 246 -6.91 7.39 -2.17
C LEU A 246 -6.54 6.83 -0.79
N ASN A 247 -5.32 6.32 -0.66
CA ASN A 247 -4.80 5.75 0.58
C ASN A 247 -3.62 6.58 1.10
N LEU A 248 -3.89 7.35 2.15
CA LEU A 248 -2.94 8.24 2.84
C LEU A 248 -2.64 7.76 4.27
N ALA A 249 -3.08 6.55 4.62
CA ALA A 249 -3.03 6.05 5.99
C ALA A 249 -1.60 5.92 6.54
N ILE A 250 -1.45 5.93 7.86
CA ILE A 250 -0.16 5.70 8.55
C ILE A 250 0.88 6.71 8.06
N ASN A 251 0.61 7.97 8.32
CA ASN A 251 1.49 9.10 8.01
C ASN A 251 1.48 10.09 9.19
N LYS A 252 2.03 11.29 9.00
CA LYS A 252 2.07 12.36 10.00
C LYS A 252 1.29 13.60 9.51
N LEU A 253 0.27 13.39 8.68
CA LEU A 253 -0.56 14.48 8.12
C LEU A 253 -1.33 15.16 9.25
N THR A 254 -1.44 16.48 9.17
CA THR A 254 -2.09 17.35 10.16
C THR A 254 -3.18 18.19 9.53
N GLY A 255 -3.85 19.04 10.30
CA GLY A 255 -4.90 19.93 9.81
C GLY A 255 -6.22 19.20 9.63
N VAL A 256 -7.15 19.85 8.94
CA VAL A 256 -8.51 19.34 8.74
C VAL A 256 -8.61 18.44 7.51
N ILE A 257 -9.65 17.61 7.45
CA ILE A 257 -10.03 16.95 6.20
C ILE A 257 -10.72 18.01 5.32
N PRO A 258 -10.17 18.37 4.14
CA PRO A 258 -10.75 19.41 3.30
C PRO A 258 -12.12 18.98 2.77
N GLY A 259 -13.10 19.89 2.80
CA GLY A 259 -14.46 19.63 2.31
C GLY A 259 -14.49 19.32 0.80
N GLU A 260 -13.49 19.80 0.06
CA GLU A 260 -13.30 19.56 -1.37
C GLU A 260 -13.15 18.06 -1.68
N ILE A 261 -12.75 17.20 -0.73
CA ILE A 261 -12.73 15.74 -0.94
C ILE A 261 -14.08 15.20 -1.42
N GLY A 262 -15.20 15.85 -1.07
CA GLY A 262 -16.53 15.50 -1.59
C GLY A 262 -16.66 15.60 -3.12
N GLN A 263 -15.75 16.26 -3.82
CA GLN A 263 -15.72 16.31 -5.28
C GLN A 263 -15.30 14.98 -5.92
N LEU A 264 -14.63 14.09 -5.17
CA LEU A 264 -14.04 12.84 -5.66
C LEU A 264 -15.06 11.70 -5.79
N ARG A 265 -16.17 11.95 -6.49
CA ARG A 265 -17.36 11.08 -6.53
C ARG A 265 -17.14 9.69 -7.13
N ALA A 266 -16.02 9.46 -7.82
CA ALA A 266 -15.66 8.14 -8.35
C ALA A 266 -14.94 7.27 -7.30
N LEU A 267 -14.54 7.81 -6.16
CA LEU A 267 -13.81 7.05 -5.14
C LEU A 267 -14.56 5.80 -4.70
N PHE A 268 -13.83 4.69 -4.75
CA PHE A 268 -14.23 3.41 -4.19
C PHE A 268 -13.72 3.27 -2.75
N SER A 269 -12.49 3.71 -2.47
CA SER A 269 -11.87 3.63 -1.15
C SER A 269 -11.15 4.92 -0.76
N LEU A 270 -11.47 5.43 0.43
CA LEU A 270 -10.79 6.53 1.07
C LEU A 270 -10.24 6.07 2.42
N ASN A 271 -8.92 6.09 2.57
CA ASN A 271 -8.27 5.73 3.81
C ASN A 271 -7.34 6.85 4.27
N LEU A 272 -7.71 7.50 5.37
CA LEU A 272 -6.98 8.58 6.03
C LEU A 272 -6.53 8.20 7.45
N SER A 273 -6.63 6.91 7.80
CA SER A 273 -6.43 6.46 9.18
C SER A 273 -4.99 6.59 9.66
N SER A 274 -4.78 6.61 10.98
CA SER A 274 -3.46 6.70 11.60
C SER A 274 -2.66 7.91 11.11
N ASN A 275 -3.26 9.10 11.23
CA ASN A 275 -2.63 10.39 10.98
C ASN A 275 -2.80 11.28 12.22
N LYS A 276 -2.58 12.60 12.07
CA LYS A 276 -2.82 13.61 13.11
C LYS A 276 -3.87 14.63 12.65
N LEU A 277 -4.85 14.16 11.86
CA LEU A 277 -5.91 15.02 11.33
C LEU A 277 -6.83 15.47 12.48
N SER A 278 -7.33 16.69 12.40
CA SER A 278 -8.17 17.31 13.42
C SER A 278 -9.41 17.99 12.82
N GLY A 279 -10.24 18.58 13.67
CA GLY A 279 -11.50 19.21 13.25
C GLY A 279 -12.59 18.18 12.97
N GLU A 280 -13.69 18.63 12.36
CA GLU A 280 -14.87 17.80 12.12
C GLU A 280 -14.72 16.91 10.88
N ILE A 281 -15.51 15.83 10.82
CA ILE A 281 -15.71 15.08 9.58
C ILE A 281 -16.55 15.96 8.64
N PRO A 282 -16.02 16.42 7.49
CA PRO A 282 -16.73 17.36 6.64
C PRO A 282 -17.96 16.69 5.99
N GLU A 283 -19.13 17.33 6.11
CA GLU A 283 -20.38 16.85 5.51
C GLU A 283 -20.26 16.51 4.00
N PRO A 284 -19.48 17.23 3.16
CA PRO A 284 -19.26 16.86 1.76
C PRO A 284 -18.76 15.43 1.49
N ILE A 285 -18.11 14.74 2.44
CA ILE A 285 -17.76 13.31 2.31
C ILE A 285 -19.00 12.46 2.03
N CYS A 286 -20.17 12.88 2.53
CA CYS A 286 -21.43 12.18 2.33
C CYS A 286 -21.93 12.21 0.87
N THR A 287 -21.29 12.98 -0.01
CA THR A 287 -21.61 13.00 -1.45
C THR A 287 -20.84 11.95 -2.25
N LEU A 288 -19.89 11.23 -1.62
CA LEU A 288 -19.10 10.16 -2.22
C LEU A 288 -19.92 8.86 -2.36
N THR A 289 -21.01 8.93 -3.10
CA THR A 289 -22.03 7.87 -3.16
C THR A 289 -21.53 6.51 -3.66
N ASN A 290 -20.40 6.44 -4.37
CA ASN A 290 -19.76 5.19 -4.81
C ASN A 290 -18.83 4.54 -3.77
N LEU A 291 -18.59 5.23 -2.64
CA LEU A 291 -17.60 4.83 -1.65
C LEU A 291 -18.01 3.51 -0.98
N GLN A 292 -17.10 2.54 -0.98
CA GLN A 292 -17.28 1.24 -0.33
C GLN A 292 -16.44 1.11 0.93
N MET A 293 -15.35 1.86 1.04
CA MET A 293 -14.45 1.85 2.18
C MET A 293 -14.14 3.27 2.62
N LEU A 294 -14.41 3.56 3.90
CA LEU A 294 -14.04 4.80 4.56
C LEU A 294 -13.36 4.48 5.89
N ASP A 295 -12.08 4.78 6.01
CA ASP A 295 -11.34 4.62 7.24
C ASP A 295 -10.69 5.95 7.66
N LEU A 296 -11.18 6.50 8.76
CA LEU A 296 -10.72 7.74 9.39
C LEU A 296 -10.17 7.47 10.80
N SER A 297 -9.99 6.20 11.17
CA SER A 297 -9.62 5.81 12.53
C SER A 297 -8.24 6.30 12.94
N SER A 298 -8.00 6.41 14.24
CA SER A 298 -6.71 6.82 14.81
C SER A 298 -6.27 8.21 14.31
N ASN A 299 -7.09 9.22 14.58
CA ASN A 299 -6.83 10.63 14.32
C ASN A 299 -7.27 11.47 15.55
N HIS A 300 -7.35 12.80 15.41
CA HIS A 300 -7.84 13.75 16.41
C HIS A 300 -9.13 14.43 15.95
N LEU A 301 -9.99 13.70 15.23
CA LEU A 301 -11.24 14.25 14.68
C LEU A 301 -12.25 14.50 15.80
N THR A 302 -12.93 15.65 15.75
CA THR A 302 -13.88 16.14 16.76
C THR A 302 -15.29 16.30 16.17
N GLY A 303 -16.25 16.70 17.01
CA GLY A 303 -17.62 16.98 16.58
C GLY A 303 -18.45 15.71 16.38
N THR A 304 -19.60 15.86 15.73
CA THR A 304 -20.58 14.76 15.58
C THR A 304 -20.35 13.95 14.31
N ILE A 305 -20.85 12.71 14.29
CA ILE A 305 -20.93 11.89 13.08
C ILE A 305 -21.99 12.51 12.15
N PRO A 306 -21.64 12.97 10.92
CA PRO A 306 -22.62 13.58 10.03
C PRO A 306 -23.75 12.61 9.70
N ALA A 307 -25.00 12.99 9.99
CA ALA A 307 -26.17 12.13 9.74
C ALA A 307 -26.30 11.73 8.26
N ALA A 308 -25.81 12.59 7.35
CA ALA A 308 -25.79 12.35 5.91
C ALA A 308 -24.88 11.18 5.49
N LEU A 309 -24.01 10.64 6.36
CA LEU A 309 -23.23 9.43 6.06
C LEU A 309 -24.12 8.21 5.75
N ASN A 310 -25.37 8.21 6.22
CA ASN A 310 -26.36 7.20 5.85
C ASN A 310 -26.74 7.19 4.36
N ASN A 311 -26.38 8.23 3.60
CA ASN A 311 -26.56 8.29 2.14
C ASN A 311 -25.52 7.48 1.38
N LEU A 312 -24.44 7.01 2.04
CA LEU A 312 -23.39 6.20 1.43
C LEU A 312 -23.82 4.72 1.35
N HIS A 313 -24.77 4.42 0.46
CA HIS A 313 -25.42 3.11 0.39
C HIS A 313 -24.53 1.94 -0.02
N PHE A 314 -23.36 2.19 -0.64
CA PHE A 314 -22.39 1.15 -1.00
C PHE A 314 -21.31 0.91 0.07
N LEU A 315 -21.32 1.69 1.15
CA LEU A 315 -20.29 1.63 2.18
C LEU A 315 -20.34 0.28 2.90
N SER A 316 -19.32 -0.54 2.73
CA SER A 316 -19.24 -1.90 3.30
C SER A 316 -18.12 -2.06 4.34
N LYS A 317 -17.18 -1.10 4.36
CA LYS A 317 -16.13 -1.00 5.38
C LYS A 317 -16.09 0.43 5.90
N PHE A 318 -16.25 0.57 7.21
CA PHE A 318 -16.29 1.87 7.87
C PHE A 318 -15.54 1.79 9.20
N ASN A 319 -14.69 2.76 9.48
CA ASN A 319 -14.00 2.86 10.76
C ASN A 319 -13.68 4.32 11.11
N ILE A 320 -14.13 4.76 12.28
CA ILE A 320 -13.88 6.08 12.87
C ILE A 320 -13.33 5.95 14.30
N SER A 321 -12.92 4.75 14.70
CA SER A 321 -12.41 4.47 16.05
C SER A 321 -11.16 5.29 16.38
N ASN A 322 -10.91 5.48 17.68
CA ASN A 322 -9.76 6.20 18.21
C ASN A 322 -9.68 7.65 17.67
N ASN A 323 -10.71 8.43 17.96
CA ASN A 323 -10.82 9.86 17.68
C ASN A 323 -11.45 10.58 18.89
N ASP A 324 -11.74 11.87 18.76
CA ASP A 324 -12.36 12.71 19.78
C ASP A 324 -13.82 13.07 19.42
N LEU A 325 -14.52 12.17 18.70
CA LEU A 325 -15.90 12.37 18.24
C LEU A 325 -16.90 12.30 19.39
N GLU A 326 -18.01 13.02 19.25
CA GLU A 326 -19.05 13.16 20.27
C GLU A 326 -20.47 13.00 19.72
N GLY A 327 -21.42 12.72 20.62
CA GLY A 327 -22.84 12.60 20.29
C GLY A 327 -23.28 11.19 19.90
N PRO A 328 -24.53 11.05 19.41
CA PRO A 328 -25.13 9.75 19.17
C PRO A 328 -24.57 9.06 17.92
N ILE A 329 -24.30 7.76 18.02
CA ILE A 329 -24.04 6.90 16.86
C ILE A 329 -25.35 6.72 16.09
N PRO A 330 -25.39 6.97 14.76
CA PRO A 330 -26.58 6.71 13.96
C PRO A 330 -27.01 5.24 14.02
N THR A 331 -28.25 4.99 14.43
CA THR A 331 -28.82 3.65 14.64
C THR A 331 -29.64 3.11 13.47
N ALA A 332 -29.74 3.87 12.39
CA ALA A 332 -30.47 3.52 11.18
C ALA A 332 -29.56 3.56 9.96
N GLY A 333 -29.96 2.88 8.88
CA GLY A 333 -29.20 2.85 7.63
C GLY A 333 -27.95 1.99 7.70
N GLN A 334 -27.02 2.22 6.76
CA GLN A 334 -25.82 1.40 6.60
C GLN A 334 -24.91 1.43 7.84
N LEU A 335 -24.87 2.55 8.57
CA LEU A 335 -24.04 2.71 9.76
C LEU A 335 -24.38 1.71 10.88
N SER A 336 -25.63 1.27 10.96
CA SER A 336 -26.07 0.26 11.94
C SER A 336 -25.54 -1.15 11.67
N THR A 337 -24.93 -1.40 10.51
CA THR A 337 -24.40 -2.72 10.13
C THR A 337 -22.94 -2.93 10.55
N PHE A 338 -22.26 -1.87 10.97
CA PHE A 338 -20.84 -1.94 11.34
C PHE A 338 -20.66 -2.41 12.79
N PRO A 339 -19.58 -3.15 13.08
CA PRO A 339 -19.30 -3.64 14.42
C PRO A 339 -18.94 -2.48 15.37
N ASP A 340 -19.16 -2.68 16.66
CA ASP A 340 -18.83 -1.74 17.75
C ASP A 340 -17.38 -1.21 17.65
N SER A 341 -16.46 -2.08 17.23
CA SER A 341 -15.04 -1.76 17.01
C SER A 341 -14.81 -0.62 16.01
N SER A 342 -15.75 -0.34 15.10
CA SER A 342 -15.68 0.79 14.16
C SER A 342 -15.87 2.14 14.85
N PHE A 343 -16.36 2.17 16.09
CA PHE A 343 -16.69 3.37 16.86
C PHE A 343 -15.88 3.50 18.16
N ASP A 344 -15.23 2.42 18.61
CA ASP A 344 -14.42 2.36 19.84
C ASP A 344 -13.38 3.49 19.96
N GLY A 345 -12.96 3.79 21.19
CA GLY A 345 -11.91 4.80 21.42
C GLY A 345 -12.36 6.24 21.16
N ASN A 346 -13.67 6.50 21.04
CA ASN A 346 -14.27 7.83 21.05
C ASN A 346 -15.06 8.02 22.37
N PRO A 347 -14.47 8.67 23.39
CA PRO A 347 -15.03 8.63 24.75
C PRO A 347 -16.39 9.34 24.90
N LYS A 348 -16.70 10.28 24.00
CA LYS A 348 -17.94 11.08 24.03
C LYS A 348 -19.01 10.59 23.04
N LEU A 349 -18.71 9.54 22.25
CA LEU A 349 -19.77 8.89 21.49
C LEU A 349 -20.68 8.12 22.44
N CYS A 350 -21.95 8.07 22.09
CA CYS A 350 -22.94 7.29 22.81
C CYS A 350 -23.89 6.58 21.84
N GLY A 351 -24.47 5.44 22.24
CA GLY A 351 -25.41 4.70 21.39
C GLY A 351 -25.62 3.28 21.88
N PRO A 352 -26.56 2.53 21.26
CA PRO A 352 -26.80 1.13 21.63
C PRO A 352 -25.65 0.20 21.22
N MET A 353 -24.80 0.63 20.27
CA MET A 353 -23.67 -0.15 19.74
C MET A 353 -22.39 0.00 20.58
N ILE A 354 -22.41 0.76 21.67
CA ILE A 354 -21.25 0.96 22.55
C ILE A 354 -21.70 1.01 24.01
N VAL A 355 -20.75 0.88 24.94
CA VAL A 355 -21.02 0.84 26.38
C VAL A 355 -21.64 2.15 26.90
N ASN A 356 -21.35 3.29 26.26
CA ASN A 356 -21.86 4.60 26.65
C ASN A 356 -23.28 4.84 26.08
N HIS A 357 -24.28 4.94 26.94
CA HIS A 357 -25.66 5.24 26.54
C HIS A 357 -25.96 6.75 26.63
N CYS A 358 -26.63 7.31 25.62
CA CYS A 358 -26.84 8.77 25.50
C CYS A 358 -27.73 9.40 26.59
N ASP A 359 -28.38 8.59 27.43
CA ASP A 359 -29.30 9.04 28.49
C ASP A 359 -28.59 9.34 29.83
N SER A 360 -27.27 9.18 29.93
CA SER A 360 -26.52 9.62 31.10
C SER A 360 -26.22 11.12 31.01
N ALA A 361 -27.24 11.94 31.26
CA ALA A 361 -27.05 13.34 31.59
C ALA A 361 -26.04 13.45 32.74
N GLU A 362 -25.00 14.27 32.56
CA GLU A 362 -24.00 14.58 33.57
C GLU A 362 -24.69 15.13 34.84
N ALA A 363 -24.89 14.27 35.83
CA ALA A 363 -25.04 14.74 37.20
C ALA A 363 -23.69 15.34 37.60
N GLY A 364 -23.68 16.66 37.86
CA GLY A 364 -22.50 17.37 38.33
C GLY A 364 -21.87 16.68 39.56
N PRO A 365 -20.59 16.94 39.85
CA PRO A 365 -19.87 16.19 40.87
C PRO A 365 -20.49 16.44 42.25
N GLU A 366 -21.24 15.46 42.75
CA GLU A 366 -21.53 15.36 44.18
C GLU A 366 -20.21 15.09 44.89
N SER A 367 -19.90 15.99 45.83
CA SER A 367 -18.75 15.89 46.72
C SER A 367 -18.82 14.60 47.55
N ILE A 368 -18.11 13.56 47.13
CA ILE A 368 -17.88 12.38 47.96
C ILE A 368 -16.65 12.64 48.82
N ASN A 369 -16.91 12.76 50.12
CA ASN A 369 -15.91 12.73 51.17
C ASN A 369 -14.99 11.52 51.02
N THR A 370 -13.71 11.76 50.70
CA THR A 370 -12.69 10.71 50.72
C THR A 370 -12.31 10.37 52.15
N SER A 371 -12.82 9.25 52.65
CA SER A 371 -12.13 8.47 53.68
C SER A 371 -11.83 7.08 53.16
N LYS A 372 -10.53 6.85 52.92
CA LYS A 372 -9.80 5.57 53.05
C LYS A 372 -10.00 4.51 51.95
N GLU A 373 -9.19 4.60 50.90
CA GLU A 373 -8.66 3.42 50.19
C GLU A 373 -7.14 3.55 50.00
N ILE A 374 -6.41 2.95 50.94
CA ILE A 374 -5.01 2.56 50.76
C ILE A 374 -5.05 1.06 50.51
N GLY A 375 -4.55 0.58 49.36
CA GLY A 375 -4.00 -0.78 49.33
C GLY A 375 -3.98 -1.59 48.03
N SER A 376 -4.66 -1.24 46.94
CA SER A 376 -4.62 -2.12 45.73
C SER A 376 -3.29 -2.05 44.97
N LYS A 377 -2.71 -0.83 44.83
CA LYS A 377 -1.44 -0.63 44.10
C LYS A 377 -0.20 -1.20 44.82
N VAL A 378 -0.23 -1.30 46.16
CA VAL A 378 0.89 -1.86 46.94
C VAL A 378 0.89 -3.39 46.88
N ILE A 379 -0.29 -4.02 46.89
CA ILE A 379 -0.42 -5.48 46.76
C ILE A 379 0.01 -5.93 45.36
N PHE A 380 -0.33 -5.17 44.31
CA PHE A 380 0.10 -5.47 42.94
C PHE A 380 1.62 -5.35 42.76
N ALA A 381 2.26 -4.35 43.37
CA ALA A 381 3.71 -4.16 43.30
C ALA A 381 4.50 -5.26 44.05
N ILE A 382 4.00 -5.72 45.19
CA ILE A 382 4.63 -6.81 45.96
C ILE A 382 4.48 -8.16 45.23
N ALA A 383 3.32 -8.42 44.62
CA ALA A 383 3.09 -9.64 43.84
C ALA A 383 3.98 -9.70 42.59
N PHE A 384 4.12 -8.60 41.85
CA PHE A 384 4.94 -8.59 40.62
C PHE A 384 6.44 -8.76 40.91
N GLY A 385 6.94 -8.16 42.01
CA GLY A 385 8.34 -8.32 42.44
C GLY A 385 8.70 -9.75 42.87
N ALA A 386 7.78 -10.46 43.53
CA ALA A 386 8.00 -11.85 43.95
C ALA A 386 8.07 -12.83 42.77
N PHE A 387 7.20 -12.66 41.76
CA PHE A 387 7.20 -13.51 40.56
C PHE A 387 8.44 -13.29 39.69
N PHE A 388 8.91 -12.05 39.57
CA PHE A 388 10.10 -11.73 38.78
C PHE A 388 11.38 -12.32 39.41
N ALA A 389 11.51 -12.27 40.74
CA ALA A 389 12.66 -12.84 41.44
C ALA A 389 12.73 -14.37 41.34
N VAL A 390 11.57 -15.06 41.40
CA VAL A 390 11.51 -16.52 41.26
C VAL A 390 11.82 -16.96 39.82
N GLY A 391 11.34 -16.21 38.81
CA GLY A 391 11.67 -16.48 37.40
C GLY A 391 13.17 -16.34 37.10
N VAL A 392 13.79 -15.27 37.60
CA VAL A 392 15.24 -15.03 37.39
C VAL A 392 16.10 -16.07 38.12
N LEU A 393 15.72 -16.51 39.31
CA LEU A 393 16.43 -17.57 40.04
C LEU A 393 16.26 -18.95 39.37
N TYR A 394 15.09 -19.22 38.78
CA TYR A 394 14.83 -20.46 38.04
C TYR A 394 15.65 -20.54 36.74
N ASP A 395 15.73 -19.44 35.97
CA ASP A 395 16.54 -19.37 34.75
C ASP A 395 18.05 -19.49 35.06
N GLN A 396 18.53 -18.87 36.14
CA GLN A 396 19.93 -18.99 36.59
C GLN A 396 20.26 -20.44 37.04
N MET A 397 19.33 -21.15 37.68
CA MET A 397 19.51 -22.55 38.07
C MET A 397 19.47 -23.52 36.89
N ILE A 398 18.69 -23.23 35.84
CA ILE A 398 18.65 -24.05 34.62
C ILE A 398 19.93 -23.83 33.79
N LEU A 399 20.40 -22.58 33.67
CA LEU A 399 21.64 -22.27 32.96
C LEU A 399 22.88 -22.91 33.63
N ALA A 400 22.94 -22.91 34.96
CA ALA A 400 24.02 -23.57 35.72
C ALA A 400 24.03 -25.11 35.61
N ARG A 401 22.94 -25.74 35.14
CA ARG A 401 22.88 -27.20 34.87
C ARG A 401 23.32 -27.58 33.46
N TYR A 402 23.28 -26.64 32.51
CA TYR A 402 23.67 -26.87 31.11
C TYR A 402 25.10 -26.40 30.80
N PHE A 403 25.64 -25.45 31.58
CA PHE A 403 26.99 -24.94 31.45
C PHE A 403 27.69 -25.02 32.81
N GLY A 404 28.12 -26.23 33.18
CA GLY A 404 29.16 -26.41 34.20
C GLY A 404 30.52 -26.05 33.65
#